data_AF-A0A4R1GJY9-F1
#
_entry.id   AF-A0A4R1GJY9-F1
#
_cell.length_a   1.000
_cell.length_b   1.000
_cell.length_c   1.000
_cell.angle_alpha   90.00
_cell.angle_beta   90.00
_cell.angle_gamma   90.00
#
_symmetry.space_group_name_H-M   'P 1'
#
loop_
_entity.id
_entity.type
_entity.pdbx_description
1 polymer ?
#
loop_
_entity_poly.entity_id
_entity_poly.type
_entity_poly.pdbx_seq_one_letter_code
_entity_poly.pdbx_strand_id
1 'polypeptide(L)'
;MLKVKVTVRVKDRQFPALYGLLPSEAFELFKKQVEVVLRELPSERLTNRALKELMKKEGKKKLQKLEKSFRRLDSASPLSKKIVYSSFYRVFQRLHWAERAGSEREIELRNWITSSIDFLTEVLRVLEKRDG
;
A
#
# COMPACT_ATOMS: atom_id res chain seq x y z
N MET A 1 43.48 -15.21 -13.77
CA MET A 1 42.02 -15.15 -13.48
C MET A 1 41.73 -13.87 -12.70
N LEU A 2 41.06 -12.90 -13.31
CA LEU A 2 40.63 -11.67 -12.64
C LEU A 2 39.38 -11.93 -11.80
N LYS A 3 39.50 -11.86 -10.47
CA LYS A 3 38.35 -11.89 -9.55
C LYS A 3 37.69 -10.51 -9.57
N VAL A 4 36.65 -10.35 -10.38
CA VAL A 4 35.81 -9.14 -10.36
C VAL A 4 34.91 -9.21 -9.14
N LYS A 5 35.19 -8.37 -8.14
CA LYS A 5 34.35 -8.22 -6.95
C LYS A 5 33.25 -7.20 -7.26
N VAL A 6 32.09 -7.69 -7.69
CA VAL A 6 30.91 -6.84 -7.95
C VAL A 6 30.40 -6.32 -6.62
N THR A 7 30.61 -5.03 -6.36
CA THR A 7 30.10 -4.36 -5.16
C THR A 7 28.80 -3.68 -5.53
N VAL A 8 27.67 -4.35 -5.28
CA VAL A 8 26.34 -3.77 -5.50
C VAL A 8 26.08 -2.78 -4.36
N ARG A 9 26.22 -1.48 -4.63
CA ARG A 9 25.66 -0.44 -3.76
C ARG A 9 24.15 -0.45 -3.93
N VAL A 10 23.45 -1.19 -3.08
CA VAL A 10 22.00 -1.07 -2.95
C VAL A 10 21.75 0.35 -2.42
N LYS A 11 21.26 1.27 -3.27
CA LYS A 11 20.71 2.54 -2.79
C LYS A 11 19.73 2.21 -1.68
N ASP A 12 19.87 2.88 -0.52
CA ASP A 12 18.99 2.69 0.63
C ASP A 12 17.56 2.46 0.15
N ARG A 13 17.01 1.30 0.51
CA ARG A 13 15.63 0.99 0.12
C ARG A 13 14.77 2.10 0.71
N GLN A 14 14.19 2.91 -0.16
CA GLN A 14 13.36 4.05 0.25
C GLN A 14 12.03 3.59 0.89
N PHE A 15 11.76 2.27 0.89
CA PHE A 15 10.53 1.62 1.38
C PHE A 15 10.86 0.33 2.15
N PRO A 16 9.94 -0.18 2.98
CA PRO A 16 10.12 -1.43 3.71
C PRO A 16 10.53 -2.58 2.78
N ALA A 17 11.34 -3.50 3.30
CA ALA A 17 11.61 -4.76 2.62
C ALA A 17 10.31 -5.60 2.58
N LEU A 18 9.48 -5.39 1.54
CA LEU A 18 8.21 -6.13 1.38
C LEU A 18 8.44 -7.59 1.01
N TYR A 19 9.56 -7.88 0.35
CA TYR A 19 10.02 -9.24 0.06
C TYR A 19 10.42 -9.91 1.38
N GLY A 20 9.57 -10.82 1.86
CA GLY A 20 9.73 -11.51 3.14
C GLY A 20 8.52 -11.39 4.05
N LEU A 21 7.63 -10.42 3.79
CA LEU A 21 6.38 -10.28 4.53
C LEU A 21 5.32 -11.23 3.98
N LEU A 22 4.38 -11.65 4.82
CA LEU A 22 3.12 -12.21 4.35
C LEU A 22 2.25 -11.10 3.72
N PRO A 23 1.37 -11.42 2.75
CA PRO A 23 0.35 -10.51 2.25
C PRO A 23 -0.42 -9.74 3.33
N SER A 24 -0.82 -10.38 4.42
CA SER A 24 -1.46 -9.73 5.56
C SER A 24 -0.55 -8.72 6.27
N GLU A 25 0.73 -9.06 6.48
CA GLU A 25 1.71 -8.17 7.10
C GLU A 25 1.98 -6.93 6.22
N ALA A 26 2.06 -7.10 4.90
CA ALA A 26 2.18 -5.99 3.96
C ALA A 26 0.94 -5.08 4.01
N PHE A 27 -0.26 -5.66 4.15
CA PHE A 27 -1.50 -4.88 4.33
C PHE A 27 -1.53 -4.14 5.66
N GLU A 28 -1.05 -4.74 6.76
CA GLU A 28 -0.96 -4.08 8.06
C GLU A 28 0.01 -2.90 8.02
N LEU A 29 1.14 -3.02 7.32
CA LEU A 29 2.02 -1.87 7.07
C LEU A 29 1.30 -0.76 6.31
N PHE A 30 0.53 -1.10 5.27
CA PHE A 30 -0.24 -0.13 4.51
C PHE A 30 -1.25 0.61 5.42
N LYS A 31 -2.00 -0.12 6.23
CA LYS A 31 -2.97 0.42 7.19
C LYS A 31 -2.32 1.37 8.19
N LYS A 32 -1.16 1.01 8.74
CA LYS A 32 -0.38 1.89 9.62
C LYS A 32 0.02 3.19 8.91
N GLN A 33 0.47 3.12 7.66
CA GLN A 33 0.80 4.32 6.90
C GLN A 33 -0.43 5.20 6.61
N VAL A 34 -1.58 4.59 6.30
CA VAL A 34 -2.85 5.33 6.17
C VAL A 34 -3.18 6.08 7.46
N GLU A 35 -3.03 5.44 8.63
CA GLU A 35 -3.26 6.09 9.92
C GLU A 35 -2.29 7.24 10.20
N VAL A 36 -1.00 7.08 9.87
CA VAL A 36 0.01 8.14 10.00
C VAL A 36 -0.37 9.33 9.13
N VAL A 37 -0.62 9.10 7.84
CA VAL A 37 -1.01 10.16 6.90
C VAL A 37 -2.28 10.87 7.35
N LEU A 38 -3.28 10.15 7.83
CA LEU A 38 -4.53 10.74 8.32
C LEU A 38 -4.33 11.65 9.54
N ARG A 39 -3.34 11.37 10.41
CA ARG A 39 -3.00 12.25 11.56
C ARG A 39 -2.26 13.51 11.14
N GLU A 40 -1.50 13.45 10.05
CA GLU A 40 -0.76 14.60 9.52
C GLU A 40 -1.62 15.57 8.70
N LEU A 41 -2.75 15.09 8.16
CA LEU A 41 -3.67 15.92 7.39
C LEU A 41 -4.50 16.82 8.33
N PRO A 42 -4.60 18.14 8.07
CA PRO A 42 -5.37 19.05 8.91
C PRO A 42 -6.85 18.65 8.96
N SER A 43 -7.36 18.39 10.17
CA SER A 43 -8.72 17.92 10.43
C SER A 43 -9.81 18.91 9.96
N GLU A 44 -9.50 20.21 10.02
CA GLU A 44 -10.41 21.30 9.66
C GLU A 44 -10.64 21.44 8.14
N ARG A 45 -9.70 20.92 7.32
CA ARG A 45 -9.77 20.99 5.84
C ARG A 45 -10.11 19.66 5.19
N LEU A 46 -10.68 18.69 5.92
CA LEU A 46 -11.23 17.46 5.34
C LEU A 46 -12.50 17.75 4.51
N THR A 47 -12.38 18.57 3.47
CA THR A 47 -13.43 18.83 2.46
C THR A 47 -13.55 17.68 1.47
N ASN A 48 -12.55 16.79 1.40
CA ASN A 48 -12.62 15.61 0.53
C ASN A 48 -13.55 14.55 1.15
N ARG A 49 -14.77 14.47 0.60
CA ARG A 49 -15.83 13.53 1.00
C ARG A 49 -15.32 12.09 1.10
N ALA A 50 -14.43 11.65 0.20
CA ALA A 50 -13.90 10.29 0.17
C ALA A 50 -13.08 9.94 1.43
N LEU A 51 -12.32 10.89 1.99
CA LEU A 51 -11.56 10.67 3.21
C LEU A 51 -12.43 10.72 4.47
N LYS A 52 -13.41 11.62 4.49
CA LYS A 52 -14.45 11.61 5.52
C LYS A 52 -15.20 10.27 5.51
N GLU A 53 -15.53 9.73 4.34
CA GLU A 53 -16.15 8.41 4.19
C GLU A 53 -15.21 7.26 4.57
N LEU A 54 -13.90 7.41 4.32
CA LEU A 54 -12.90 6.45 4.78
C LEU A 54 -12.87 6.33 6.31
N MET A 55 -12.99 7.49 6.98
CA MET A 55 -13.02 7.61 8.45
C MET A 55 -14.37 7.21 9.06
N LYS A 56 -15.44 7.21 8.27
CA LYS A 56 -16.76 6.72 8.67
C LYS A 56 -16.77 5.18 8.73
N LYS A 57 -17.87 4.65 9.27
CA LYS A 57 -18.10 3.21 9.48
C LYS A 57 -17.92 2.39 8.18
N GLU A 58 -18.27 2.95 7.03
CA GLU A 58 -18.17 2.26 5.72
C GLU A 58 -16.74 2.11 5.22
N GLY A 59 -15.91 3.15 5.32
CA GLY A 59 -14.49 3.06 5.01
C GLY A 59 -13.74 2.07 5.89
N LYS A 60 -14.03 2.08 7.19
CA LYS A 60 -13.51 1.08 8.14
C LYS A 60 -13.91 -0.35 7.74
N LYS A 61 -15.16 -0.57 7.33
CA LYS A 61 -15.62 -1.88 6.82
C LYS A 61 -14.87 -2.29 5.54
N LYS A 62 -14.62 -1.36 4.62
CA LYS A 62 -13.86 -1.64 3.38
C LYS A 62 -12.43 -2.09 3.71
N LEU A 63 -11.74 -1.37 4.60
CA LEU A 63 -10.40 -1.74 5.07
C LEU A 63 -10.38 -3.10 5.77
N GLN A 64 -11.35 -3.38 6.65
CA GLN A 64 -11.46 -4.69 7.31
C GLN A 64 -11.71 -5.83 6.32
N LYS A 65 -12.50 -5.58 5.27
CA LYS A 65 -12.74 -6.59 4.21
C LYS A 65 -11.44 -6.89 3.46
N LEU A 66 -10.69 -5.85 3.08
CA LEU A 66 -9.38 -5.99 2.44
C LEU A 66 -8.40 -6.76 3.32
N GLU A 67 -8.33 -6.44 4.62
CA GLU A 67 -7.48 -7.13 5.59
C GLU A 67 -7.75 -8.65 5.61
N LYS A 68 -9.04 -9.03 5.67
CA LYS A 68 -9.46 -10.44 5.62
C LYS A 68 -9.07 -11.11 4.30
N SER A 69 -9.25 -10.42 3.17
CA SER A 69 -8.90 -10.96 1.86
C SER A 69 -7.38 -11.15 1.70
N PHE A 70 -6.56 -10.19 2.12
CA PHE A 70 -5.10 -10.34 2.08
C PHE A 70 -4.61 -11.45 3.03
N ARG A 71 -5.24 -11.63 4.19
CA ARG A 71 -4.93 -12.75 5.09
C ARG A 71 -5.16 -14.13 4.46
N ARG A 72 -6.18 -14.28 3.61
CA ARG A 72 -6.39 -15.52 2.84
C ARG A 72 -5.28 -15.79 1.83
N LEU A 73 -4.57 -14.75 1.39
CA LEU A 73 -3.45 -14.87 0.47
C LEU A 73 -2.13 -15.26 1.14
N ASP A 74 -2.08 -15.34 2.48
CA ASP A 74 -0.88 -15.75 3.21
C ASP A 74 -0.43 -17.17 2.85
N SER A 75 -1.37 -18.05 2.48
CA SER A 75 -1.14 -19.40 1.99
C SER A 75 -1.21 -19.52 0.46
N ALA A 76 -1.34 -18.42 -0.28
CA ALA A 76 -1.47 -18.46 -1.73
C ALA A 76 -0.17 -18.91 -2.44
N SER A 77 -0.29 -19.21 -3.73
CA SER A 77 0.84 -19.61 -4.58
C SER A 77 1.97 -18.55 -4.57
N PRO A 78 3.23 -18.94 -4.80
CA PRO A 78 4.34 -17.99 -4.92
C PRO A 78 4.09 -16.89 -5.97
N LEU A 79 3.37 -17.22 -7.05
CA LEU A 79 3.01 -16.26 -8.09
C LEU A 79 2.01 -15.21 -7.58
N SER A 80 0.93 -15.64 -6.91
CA SER A 80 -0.05 -14.73 -6.30
C SER A 80 0.62 -13.82 -5.27
N LYS A 81 1.51 -14.36 -4.42
CA LYS A 81 2.32 -13.58 -3.48
C LYS A 81 3.20 -12.55 -4.19
N LYS A 82 3.87 -12.91 -5.29
CA LYS A 82 4.67 -11.98 -6.10
C LYS A 82 3.86 -10.81 -6.65
N ILE A 83 2.62 -11.07 -7.10
CA ILE A 83 1.70 -10.03 -7.57
C ILE A 83 1.35 -9.09 -6.41
N VAL A 84 1.04 -9.63 -5.24
CA VAL A 84 0.76 -8.83 -4.03
C VAL A 84 1.96 -7.96 -3.67
N TYR A 85 3.18 -8.51 -3.62
CA TYR A 85 4.39 -7.73 -3.31
C TYR A 85 4.63 -6.60 -4.30
N SER A 86 4.48 -6.89 -5.60
CA SER A 86 4.63 -5.87 -6.65
C SER A 86 3.59 -4.76 -6.51
N SER A 87 2.37 -5.13 -6.10
CA SER A 87 1.27 -4.20 -5.88
C SER A 87 1.55 -3.28 -4.69
N PHE A 88 1.95 -3.84 -3.53
CA PHE A 88 2.31 -3.02 -2.38
C PHE A 88 3.54 -2.16 -2.64
N TYR A 89 4.54 -2.67 -3.38
CA TYR A 89 5.70 -1.86 -3.77
C TYR A 89 5.26 -0.61 -4.52
N ARG A 90 4.33 -0.74 -5.48
CA ARG A 90 3.77 0.40 -6.22
C ARG A 90 3.00 1.35 -5.32
N VAL A 91 2.24 0.84 -4.34
CA VAL A 91 1.51 1.64 -3.35
C VAL A 91 2.48 2.49 -2.51
N PHE A 92 3.53 1.90 -1.96
CA PHE A 92 4.50 2.63 -1.13
C PHE A 92 5.39 3.57 -1.95
N GLN A 93 5.73 3.21 -3.19
CA GLN A 93 6.42 4.13 -4.09
C GLN A 93 5.61 5.41 -4.34
N ARG A 94 4.29 5.29 -4.50
CA ARG A 94 3.40 6.45 -4.68
C ARG A 94 3.28 7.29 -3.41
N LEU A 95 3.29 6.66 -2.23
CA LEU A 95 3.29 7.37 -0.95
C LEU A 95 4.47 8.35 -0.88
N HIS A 96 5.66 7.88 -1.24
CA HIS A 96 6.86 8.71 -1.26
C HIS A 96 6.79 9.92 -2.18
N TRP A 97 6.19 9.74 -3.34
CA TRP A 97 6.01 10.84 -4.28
C TRP A 97 5.04 11.85 -3.71
N ALA A 98 3.95 11.38 -3.09
CA ALA A 98 2.99 12.23 -2.40
C ALA A 98 3.63 13.00 -1.24
N GLU A 99 4.47 12.35 -0.41
CA GLU A 99 5.19 12.99 0.70
C GLU A 99 6.12 14.11 0.22
N ARG A 100 6.61 14.03 -1.02
CA ARG A 100 7.57 14.97 -1.61
C ARG A 100 6.94 16.00 -2.55
N ALA A 101 5.62 16.03 -2.68
CA ALA A 101 4.92 16.89 -3.63
C ALA A 101 4.88 18.38 -3.25
N GLY A 102 5.71 18.83 -2.31
CA GLY A 102 5.84 20.25 -1.95
C GLY A 102 4.49 20.86 -1.53
N SER A 103 4.06 21.90 -2.23
CA SER A 103 2.78 22.59 -1.99
C SER A 103 1.55 21.70 -2.24
N GLU A 104 1.67 20.65 -3.06
CA GLU A 104 0.58 19.71 -3.37
C GLU A 104 0.54 18.49 -2.45
N ARG A 105 1.48 18.38 -1.50
CA ARG A 105 1.63 17.23 -0.58
C ARG A 105 0.30 16.80 0.05
N GLU A 106 -0.49 17.76 0.50
CA GLU A 106 -1.79 17.47 1.12
C GLU A 106 -2.72 16.75 0.13
N ILE A 107 -2.88 17.27 -1.09
CA ILE A 107 -3.75 16.70 -2.12
C ILE A 107 -3.25 15.32 -2.55
N GLU A 108 -1.94 15.18 -2.74
CA GLU A 108 -1.34 13.93 -3.18
C GLU A 108 -1.45 12.82 -2.13
N LEU A 109 -1.29 13.14 -0.84
CA LEU A 109 -1.50 12.16 0.23
C LEU A 109 -2.95 11.68 0.29
N ARG A 110 -3.91 12.57 0.03
CA ARG A 110 -5.32 12.22 -0.05
C ARG A 110 -5.61 11.29 -1.23
N ASN A 111 -5.06 11.63 -2.40
CA ASN A 111 -5.16 10.82 -3.61
C ASN A 111 -4.48 9.46 -3.45
N TRP A 112 -3.35 9.41 -2.73
CA TRP A 112 -2.65 8.17 -2.42
C TRP A 112 -3.53 7.21 -1.63
N ILE A 113 -4.20 7.67 -0.56
CA ILE A 113 -5.08 6.82 0.25
C ILE A 113 -6.18 6.21 -0.61
N THR A 114 -6.94 7.04 -1.34
CA THR A 114 -8.12 6.59 -2.10
C THR A 114 -7.72 5.67 -3.25
N SER A 115 -6.75 6.09 -4.07
CA SER A 115 -6.30 5.31 -5.22
C SER A 115 -5.60 4.01 -4.83
N SER A 116 -4.93 3.95 -3.68
CA SER A 116 -4.29 2.72 -3.19
C SER A 116 -5.33 1.69 -2.75
N ILE A 117 -6.40 2.13 -2.08
CA ILE A 117 -7.47 1.23 -1.64
C ILE A 117 -8.21 0.65 -2.85
N ASP A 118 -8.53 1.47 -3.84
CA ASP A 118 -9.20 0.99 -5.05
C ASP A 118 -8.29 0.07 -5.87
N PHE A 119 -7.00 0.42 -5.99
CA PHE A 119 -6.01 -0.44 -6.66
C PHE A 119 -5.87 -1.80 -5.97
N LEU A 120 -5.72 -1.84 -4.64
CA LEU A 120 -5.61 -3.10 -3.89
C LEU A 120 -6.90 -3.92 -3.96
N THR A 121 -8.07 -3.26 -4.03
CA THR A 121 -9.36 -3.94 -4.26
C THR A 121 -9.36 -4.64 -5.62
N GLU A 122 -8.88 -3.99 -6.67
CA GLU A 122 -8.83 -4.58 -8.01
C GLU A 122 -7.79 -5.70 -8.11
N VAL A 123 -6.64 -5.55 -7.46
CA VAL A 123 -5.63 -6.63 -7.35
C VAL A 123 -6.25 -7.89 -6.75
N LEU A 124 -7.01 -7.76 -5.68
CA LEU A 124 -7.70 -8.90 -5.07
C LEU A 124 -8.71 -9.55 -6.03
N ARG A 125 -9.52 -8.75 -6.75
CA ARG A 125 -10.46 -9.29 -7.74
C ARG A 125 -9.77 -10.08 -8.85
N VAL A 126 -8.62 -9.60 -9.32
CA VAL A 126 -7.85 -10.30 -10.35
C VAL A 126 -7.26 -11.60 -9.82
N LEU A 127 -6.78 -11.61 -8.58
CA LEU A 127 -6.26 -12.83 -7.94
C LEU A 127 -7.36 -13.85 -7.65
N GLU A 128 -8.53 -13.41 -7.16
CA GLU A 128 -9.70 -14.27 -6.92
C GLU A 128 -10.18 -14.96 -8.20
N LYS A 129 -10.16 -14.27 -9.35
CA LYS A 129 -10.49 -14.86 -10.65
C LYS A 129 -9.45 -15.84 -11.20
N ARG A 130 -8.23 -15.83 -10.66
CA ARG A 130 -7.14 -16.69 -11.10
C ARG A 130 -7.05 -17.97 -10.29
N ASP A 131 -7.35 -17.86 -9.00
CA ASP A 131 -7.22 -18.96 -8.02
C ASP A 131 -8.57 -19.68 -7.77
N GLY A 132 -9.67 -19.25 -8.38
CA GLY A 132 -10.99 -19.89 -8.37
C GLY A 132 -11.38 -20.44 -9.73
#